data_AF-A0A161XNU6-F1
#
_entry.id   AF-A0A161XNU6-F1
#
_cell.length_a   1.000
_cell.length_b   1.000
_cell.length_c   1.000
_cell.angle_alpha   90.00
_cell.angle_beta   90.00
_cell.angle_gamma   90.00
#
_symmetry.space_group_name_H-M   'P 1'
#
loop_
_entity.id
_entity.type
_entity.pdbx_description
1 polymer ?
#
loop_
_entity_poly.entity_id
_entity_poly.type
_entity_poly.pdbx_seq_one_letter_code
_entity_poly.pdbx_strand_id
1 'polypeptide(L)' 'MATDSAPVSWTDPNYVAAVVGVLAVGALYFYSAWTGSGPTTDEITFVLLAVFLPTTLAYEIARRF' A
#
# COMPACT_ATOMS: atom_id res chain seq x y z
N MET A 1 18.88 27.70 -6.97
CA MET A 1 19.00 26.28 -6.55
C MET A 1 18.07 25.50 -7.47
N ALA A 2 18.61 24.85 -8.50
CA ALA A 2 17.82 23.94 -9.31
C ALA A 2 17.61 22.68 -8.46
N THR A 3 16.38 22.44 -8.01
CA THR A 3 16.02 21.14 -7.44
C THR A 3 16.01 20.17 -8.61
N ASP A 4 17.12 19.45 -8.75
CA ASP A 4 17.24 18.35 -9.69
C ASP A 4 16.33 17.23 -9.15
N SER A 5 15.04 17.31 -9.47
CA SER A 5 14.07 16.29 -9.13
C SER A 5 14.38 15.09 -10.02
N ALA A 6 15.34 14.28 -9.61
CA ALA A 6 15.64 13.01 -10.25
C ALA A 6 14.30 12.28 -10.49
N PRO A 7 14.08 11.70 -11.68
CA PRO A 7 12.82 11.05 -12.00
C PRO A 7 12.55 9.98 -10.94
N VAL A 8 11.36 10.02 -10.33
CA VAL A 8 10.95 9.05 -9.31
C VAL A 8 11.09 7.67 -9.93
N SER A 9 12.02 6.89 -9.37
CA SER A 9 12.28 5.54 -9.86
C SER A 9 11.14 4.64 -9.44
N TRP A 10 10.57 3.90 -10.40
CA TRP A 10 9.51 2.92 -10.15
C TRP A 10 9.96 1.73 -9.29
N THR A 11 11.28 1.62 -9.04
CA THR A 11 11.89 0.68 -8.09
C THR A 11 12.28 1.33 -6.75
N ASP A 12 12.04 2.63 -6.55
CA ASP A 12 12.29 3.26 -5.26
C ASP A 12 11.39 2.60 -4.19
N PRO A 13 11.98 1.99 -3.13
CA PRO A 13 11.22 1.26 -2.11
C PRO A 13 10.18 2.14 -1.42
N ASN A 14 10.45 3.42 -1.22
CA ASN A 14 9.52 4.35 -0.58
C ASN A 14 8.36 4.69 -1.51
N TYR A 15 8.63 4.87 -2.80
CA TYR A 15 7.59 5.10 -3.80
C TYR A 15 6.66 3.90 -3.93
N VAL A 16 7.22 2.70 -4.05
CA VAL A 16 6.43 1.47 -4.16
C VAL A 16 5.60 1.23 -2.89
N ALA A 17 6.20 1.40 -1.71
CA ALA A 17 5.47 1.27 -0.45
C ALA A 17 4.31 2.29 -0.33
N ALA A 18 4.53 3.53 -0.76
CA ALA A 18 3.48 4.56 -0.76
C ALA A 18 2.33 4.21 -1.71
N VAL A 19 2.63 3.78 -2.95
CA VAL A 19 1.60 3.39 -3.93
C VAL A 19 0.78 2.20 -3.43
N VAL A 20 1.43 1.16 -2.91
CA VAL A 20 0.74 -0.02 -2.35
C VAL A 20 -0.12 0.39 -1.16
N GLY A 21 0.38 1.26 -0.28
CA GLY A 21 -0.36 1.80 0.86
C GLY A 21 -1.59 2.63 0.48
N VAL A 22 -1.55 3.38 -0.62
CA VAL A 22 -2.72 4.12 -1.12
C VAL A 22 -3.79 3.17 -1.67
N LEU A 23 -3.39 2.18 -2.50
CA LEU A 23 -4.32 1.20 -3.09
C LEU A 23 -5.02 0.37 -2.00
N ALA A 24 -4.24 -0.02 -1.00
CA ALA A 24 -4.67 -0.69 0.21
C ALA A 24 -5.79 0.03 0.97
N VAL A 25 -5.56 1.28 1.33
CA VAL A 25 -6.53 2.11 2.06
C VAL A 25 -7.77 2.35 1.19
N GLY A 26 -7.58 2.58 -0.12
CA GLY A 26 -8.68 2.72 -1.06
C GLY A 26 -9.58 1.48 -1.12
N ALA A 27 -8.98 0.28 -1.13
CA ALA A 27 -9.71 -0.98 -1.11
C ALA A 27 -10.51 -1.17 0.20
N LEU A 28 -9.91 -0.85 1.35
CA LEU A 28 -10.59 -0.91 2.65
C LEU A 28 -11.82 0.00 2.69
N TYR A 29 -11.62 1.25 2.28
CA TYR A 29 -12.68 2.26 2.26
C TYR A 29 -13.81 1.86 1.32
N PHE A 30 -13.47 1.40 0.10
CA PHE A 30 -14.45 0.93 -0.86
C PHE A 30 -15.25 -0.24 -0.31
N TYR A 31 -14.59 -1.23 0.30
CA TYR A 31 -15.23 -2.39 0.90
C TYR A 31 -16.21 -1.97 2.01
N SER A 32 -15.76 -1.12 2.94
CA SER A 32 -16.59 -0.61 4.03
C SER A 32 -17.78 0.22 3.55
N ALA A 33 -17.66 0.91 2.41
CA ALA A 33 -18.75 1.68 1.81
C ALA A 33 -19.73 0.79 1.04
N TRP A 34 -19.26 -0.35 0.52
CA TRP A 34 -20.06 -1.31 -0.23
C TRP A 34 -20.89 -2.22 0.69
N THR A 35 -20.37 -2.54 1.87
CA THR A 35 -21.08 -3.36 2.86
C THR A 35 -22.08 -2.53 3.66
N GLY A 36 -23.35 -2.95 3.71
CA GLY A 36 -24.44 -2.24 4.42
C GLY A 36 -24.35 -2.26 5.96
N SER A 37 -23.30 -2.88 6.50
CA SER A 37 -22.93 -2.94 7.91
C SER A 37 -21.42 -2.73 8.02
N GLY A 38 -20.96 -2.11 9.11
CA GLY A 38 -19.54 -1.81 9.33
C GLY A 38 -18.66 -3.07 9.25
N PRO A 39 -17.38 -2.92 8.84
CA PRO A 39 -16.52 -4.05 8.55
C PRO A 39 -16.27 -4.90 9.79
N THR A 40 -16.37 -6.21 9.63
CA THR A 40 -16.09 -7.19 10.69
C THR A 40 -14.59 -7.24 11.00
N THR A 41 -14.24 -7.74 12.19
CA THR A 41 -12.84 -7.93 12.58
C THR A 41 -12.06 -8.79 11.58
N ASP A 42 -12.74 -9.76 10.96
CA ASP A 42 -12.15 -10.66 9.96
C ASP A 42 -11.86 -9.93 8.64
N GLU A 43 -12.77 -9.07 8.20
CA GLU A 43 -12.60 -8.23 7.01
C GLU A 43 -11.48 -7.20 7.20
N ILE A 44 -11.41 -6.58 8.38
CA ILE A 44 -10.31 -5.68 8.73
C ILE A 44 -8.98 -6.44 8.70
N THR A 45 -8.92 -7.63 9.32
CA THR A 45 -7.71 -8.46 9.35
C THR A 45 -7.28 -8.88 7.95
N PHE A 46 -8.22 -9.31 7.11
CA PHE A 46 -7.95 -9.67 5.73
C PHE A 46 -7.35 -8.49 4.95
N VAL A 47 -7.91 -7.29 5.10
CA VAL A 47 -7.39 -6.11 4.42
C VAL A 47 -6.00 -5.74 4.96
N LEU A 48 -5.79 -5.70 6.28
CA LEU A 48 -4.47 -5.43 6.83
C LEU A 48 -3.42 -6.41 6.30
N LEU A 49 -3.74 -7.70 6.21
CA LEU A 49 -2.84 -8.70 5.63
C LEU A 49 -2.62 -8.49 4.14
N ALA A 50 -3.69 -8.29 3.36
CA ALA A 50 -3.61 -8.03 1.91
C ALA A 50 -2.79 -6.78 1.57
N VAL A 51 -2.61 -5.88 2.53
CA VAL A 51 -1.85 -4.63 2.38
C VAL A 51 -0.42 -4.78 2.90
N PHE A 52 -0.25 -5.24 4.13
CA PHE A 52 1.06 -5.30 4.76
C PHE A 52 1.94 -6.39 4.17
N LEU A 53 1.38 -7.52 3.72
CA LEU A 53 2.18 -8.56 3.04
C LEU A 53 2.87 -8.03 1.78
N PRO A 54 2.14 -7.52 0.75
CA PRO A 54 2.80 -7.03 -0.45
C PRO A 54 3.65 -5.79 -0.20
N THR A 55 3.27 -4.90 0.73
CA THR A 55 4.10 -3.75 1.10
C THR A 55 5.44 -4.21 1.68
N THR A 56 5.42 -5.18 2.60
CA THR A 56 6.63 -5.73 3.23
C THR A 56 7.48 -6.48 2.22
N LEU A 57 6.86 -7.26 1.33
CA LEU A 57 7.56 -7.97 0.24
C LEU A 57 8.24 -7.00 -0.72
N ALA A 58 7.53 -5.97 -1.18
CA ALA A 58 8.08 -4.96 -2.08
C ALA A 58 9.23 -4.20 -1.43
N TYR A 59 9.07 -3.78 -0.17
CA TYR A 59 10.13 -3.13 0.60
C TYR A 59 11.36 -4.03 0.75
N GLU A 60 11.20 -5.30 1.12
CA GLU A 60 12.32 -6.23 1.28
C GLU A 60 13.00 -6.59 -0.04
N ILE A 61 12.26 -6.72 -1.14
CA ILE A 61 12.85 -6.91 -2.47
C ILE A 61 13.66 -5.68 -2.87
N ALA A 62 13.06 -4.49 -2.80
CA ALA A 62 13.74 -3.25 -3.17
C ALA A 62 14.91 -2.88 -2.23
N ARG A 63 14.93 -3.42 -1.00
CA ARG A 63 16.09 -3.31 -0.10
C ARG A 63 17.25 -4.23 -0.51
N ARG A 64 16.96 -5.38 -1.11
CA ARG A 64 17.95 -6.43 -1.41
C ARG A 64 18.64 -6.27 -2.76
N PHE A 65 18.06 -5.47 -3.65
CA PHE A 65 18.59 -5.14 -4.99
C PHE A 65 18.98 -3.66 -5.03
#